data_AF-A0A9W3ETX7-F1
#
_entry.id   AF-A0A9W3ETX7-F1
#
_cell.length_a   1.000
_cell.length_b   1.000
_cell.length_c   1.000
_cell.angle_alpha   90.00
_cell.angle_beta   90.00
_cell.angle_gamma   90.00
#
_symmetry.space_group_name_H-M   'P 1'
#
loop_
_entity.id
_entity.type
_entity.pdbx_description
1 polymer ?
#
loop_
_entity_poly.entity_id
_entity_poly.type
_entity_poly.pdbx_seq_one_letter_code
_entity_poly.pdbx_strand_id
1 'polypeptide(L)'
;MLAAWFRMKYPHIVVGALASSAPIWQFENIVPCGVFMKAVTTDFRKSGPNCSESIHRSWDAISRLAKKGTGLRWLSEALHLCTPLTNSQDVQHLKDWISETWVNLAMVDYPYESNFLQPLPAWPIKVIGKCPFIIFNNILLSVSPRLLFLVCALTFNIRGSPSDKGALELVRLQT
;
A
#
# COMPACT_ATOMS: atom_id res chain seq x y z
N MET A 1 14.58 12.25 13.65
CA MET A 1 14.86 13.72 13.57
C MET A 1 15.26 14.27 14.93
N LEU A 2 14.45 14.05 15.97
CA LEU A 2 14.71 14.55 17.33
C LEU A 2 16.12 14.22 17.86
N ALA A 3 16.61 12.98 17.74
CA ALA A 3 17.95 12.62 18.19
C ALA A 3 19.06 13.46 17.52
N ALA A 4 18.97 13.67 16.20
CA ALA A 4 19.91 14.51 15.46
C ALA A 4 19.84 15.97 15.94
N TRP A 5 18.64 16.55 16.01
CA TRP A 5 18.45 17.93 16.43
C TRP A 5 18.85 18.16 17.89
N PHE A 6 18.64 17.19 18.77
CA PHE A 6 19.04 17.27 20.17
C PHE A 6 20.56 17.34 20.30
N ARG A 7 21.31 16.52 19.57
CA ARG A 7 22.78 16.63 19.51
C ARG A 7 23.24 17.96 18.90
N MET A 8 22.57 18.47 17.86
CA MET A 8 22.92 19.75 17.23
C MET A 8 22.68 20.95 18.16
N LYS A 9 21.59 20.95 18.93
CA LYS A 9 21.21 22.06 19.82
C LYS A 9 21.84 21.97 21.21
N TYR A 10 22.07 20.76 21.71
CA TYR A 10 22.60 20.51 23.06
C TYR A 10 23.84 19.59 23.03
N PRO A 11 24.91 19.96 22.30
CA PRO A 11 26.11 19.13 22.21
C PRO A 11 26.88 19.02 23.53
N HIS A 12 26.61 19.89 24.51
CA HIS A 12 27.17 19.83 25.86
C HIS A 12 26.45 18.80 26.77
N ILE A 13 25.26 18.33 26.39
CA ILE A 13 24.47 17.36 27.18
C ILE A 13 24.69 15.93 26.69
N VAL A 14 24.74 15.72 25.38
CA VAL A 14 24.87 14.40 24.76
C VAL A 14 26.15 14.30 23.96
N VAL A 15 26.91 13.20 24.10
CA VAL A 15 28.18 13.00 23.37
C VAL A 15 27.99 12.70 21.88
N GLY A 16 26.84 12.16 21.48
CA GLY A 16 26.51 11.78 20.11
C GLY A 16 25.03 11.41 19.95
N ALA A 17 24.61 11.13 18.71
CA ALA A 17 23.26 10.68 18.40
C ALA A 17 23.24 9.71 17.22
N LEU A 18 22.44 8.64 17.34
CA LEU A 18 22.07 7.76 16.25
C LEU A 18 20.68 8.13 15.76
N ALA A 19 20.56 8.60 14.52
CA ALA A 19 19.31 9.02 13.92
C ALA A 19 18.90 8.08 12.78
N SER A 20 18.34 6.92 13.13
CA SER A 20 17.89 5.91 12.15
C SER A 20 16.68 6.41 11.35
N SER A 21 16.73 6.26 10.03
CA SER A 21 15.66 6.64 9.08
C SER A 21 15.04 8.02 9.33
N ALA A 22 15.88 9.00 9.68
CA ALA A 22 15.43 10.34 10.06
C ALA A 22 15.45 11.32 8.87
N PRO A 23 14.29 11.71 8.29
CA PRO A 23 14.24 12.58 7.11
C PRO A 23 14.45 14.07 7.47
N ILE A 24 15.60 14.43 8.05
CA ILE A 24 15.91 15.80 8.51
C ILE A 24 15.96 16.86 7.40
N TRP A 25 15.95 16.45 6.13
CA TRP A 25 15.97 17.31 4.95
C TRP A 25 14.66 17.30 4.15
N GLN A 26 13.63 16.57 4.59
CA GLN A 26 12.35 16.49 3.89
C GLN A 26 11.45 17.70 4.20
N PHE A 27 11.96 18.91 3.99
CA PHE A 27 11.27 20.18 4.25
C PHE A 27 11.39 21.13 3.06
N GLU A 28 10.35 21.94 2.87
CA GLU A 28 10.28 23.06 1.91
C GLU A 28 10.86 22.69 0.52
N ASN A 29 11.84 23.48 0.06
CA ASN A 29 12.49 23.35 -1.24
C ASN A 29 13.87 22.66 -1.15
N ILE A 30 14.16 21.96 -0.05
CA ILE A 30 15.46 21.27 0.12
C ILE A 30 15.53 20.03 -0.77
N VAL A 31 14.40 19.32 -0.93
CA VAL A 31 14.27 18.15 -1.79
C VAL A 31 13.02 18.25 -2.66
N PRO A 32 13.00 17.68 -3.88
CA PRO A 32 11.81 17.66 -4.72
C PRO A 32 10.64 16.95 -4.02
N CYS A 33 9.43 17.54 -4.09
CA CYS A 33 8.24 17.01 -3.40
C CYS A 33 7.90 15.54 -3.75
N GLY A 34 8.16 15.13 -5.00
CA GLY A 34 7.88 13.78 -5.48
C GLY A 34 8.89 12.71 -5.08
N VAL A 35 9.99 13.05 -4.40
CA VAL A 35 11.09 12.10 -4.11
C VAL A 35 10.61 10.90 -3.29
N PHE A 36 9.72 11.14 -2.33
CA PHE A 36 9.18 10.10 -1.47
C PHE A 36 8.34 9.08 -2.25
N MET A 37 7.35 9.56 -3.03
CA MET A 37 6.51 8.67 -3.84
C MET A 37 7.28 7.99 -4.98
N LYS A 38 8.36 8.61 -5.48
CA LYS A 38 9.28 7.98 -6.43
C LYS A 38 10.05 6.82 -5.79
N ALA A 39 10.45 6.94 -4.52
CA ALA A 39 11.07 5.85 -3.77
C ALA A 39 10.08 4.69 -3.58
N VAL A 40 8.87 4.98 -3.08
CA VAL A 40 7.78 3.99 -2.94
C VAL A 40 7.54 3.26 -4.27
N THR A 41 7.35 3.99 -5.37
CA THR A 41 7.14 3.39 -6.71
C THR A 41 8.32 2.51 -7.14
N THR A 42 9.55 2.87 -6.75
CA THR A 42 10.75 2.10 -7.07
C THR A 42 10.77 0.75 -6.35
N ASP A 43 10.27 0.69 -5.11
CA ASP A 43 10.19 -0.56 -4.34
C ASP A 43 9.25 -1.56 -5.03
N PHE A 44 8.05 -1.11 -5.42
CA PHE A 44 7.10 -1.93 -6.19
C PHE A 44 7.62 -2.30 -7.59
N ARG A 45 8.40 -1.43 -8.23
CA ARG A 45 9.02 -1.75 -9.52
C ARG A 45 10.08 -2.85 -9.40
N LYS A 46 10.81 -2.91 -8.29
CA LYS A 46 11.84 -3.91 -8.04
C LYS A 46 11.29 -5.25 -7.53
N SER A 47 10.10 -5.24 -6.92
CA SER A 47 9.51 -6.43 -6.30
C SER A 47 8.89 -7.42 -7.28
N GLY A 48 8.48 -6.98 -8.46
CA GLY A 48 7.89 -7.85 -9.48
C GLY A 48 7.68 -7.16 -10.85
N PRO A 49 7.67 -7.92 -11.95
CA PRO A 49 7.42 -7.39 -13.28
C PRO A 49 6.00 -6.79 -13.34
N ASN A 50 5.86 -5.62 -14.00
CA ASN A 50 4.59 -4.91 -14.19
C ASN A 50 3.83 -4.50 -12.92
N CYS A 51 4.39 -4.66 -11.71
CA CYS A 51 3.68 -4.32 -10.47
C CYS A 51 3.37 -2.82 -10.37
N SER A 52 4.40 -1.96 -10.48
CA SER A 52 4.23 -0.50 -10.51
C SER A 52 3.32 -0.01 -11.65
N GLU A 53 3.44 -0.60 -12.83
CA GLU A 53 2.61 -0.28 -14.01
C GLU A 53 1.14 -0.63 -13.78
N SER A 54 0.87 -1.76 -13.11
CA SER A 54 -0.49 -2.19 -12.77
C SER A 54 -1.14 -1.28 -11.73
N ILE A 55 -0.37 -0.86 -10.72
CA ILE A 55 -0.81 0.14 -9.74
C ILE A 55 -1.13 1.45 -10.46
N HIS A 56 -0.26 1.92 -11.35
CA HIS A 56 -0.49 3.16 -12.10
C HIS A 56 -1.78 3.11 -12.93
N ARG A 57 -2.03 2.02 -13.67
CA ARG A 57 -3.25 1.83 -14.48
C ARG A 57 -4.52 1.71 -13.64
N SER A 58 -4.41 1.23 -12.39
CA SER A 58 -5.57 1.07 -11.50
C SER A 58 -6.26 2.40 -11.19
N TRP A 59 -5.52 3.50 -11.12
CA TRP A 59 -6.07 4.83 -10.81
C TRP A 59 -7.04 5.33 -11.88
N ASP A 60 -6.71 5.10 -13.16
CA ASP A 60 -7.58 5.44 -14.28
C ASP A 60 -8.79 4.50 -14.34
N ALA A 61 -8.62 3.22 -14.01
CA ALA A 61 -9.71 2.27 -13.93
C ALA A 61 -10.75 2.66 -12.86
N ILE A 62 -10.30 3.00 -11.65
CA ILE A 62 -11.16 3.51 -10.56
C ILE A 62 -11.92 4.76 -11.02
N SER A 63 -11.19 5.72 -11.61
CA SER A 63 -11.77 7.00 -12.06
C SER A 63 -12.80 6.80 -13.19
N ARG A 64 -12.57 5.85 -14.10
CA ARG A 64 -13.51 5.49 -15.16
C ARG A 64 -14.76 4.80 -14.62
N LEU A 65 -14.61 3.89 -13.65
CA LEU A 65 -15.74 3.21 -13.02
C LEU A 65 -16.59 4.17 -12.22
N ALA A 66 -15.99 5.08 -11.46
CA ALA A 66 -16.69 6.09 -10.67
C ALA A 66 -17.58 7.02 -11.51
N LYS A 67 -17.26 7.24 -12.79
CA LYS A 67 -18.07 8.06 -13.71
C LYS A 67 -19.31 7.33 -14.26
N LYS A 68 -19.43 6.02 -14.10
CA LYS A 68 -20.58 5.23 -14.57
C LYS A 68 -21.66 5.19 -13.50
N GLY A 69 -22.94 5.31 -13.90
CA GLY A 69 -24.07 5.34 -12.96
C GLY A 69 -24.15 4.14 -12.00
N THR A 70 -23.77 2.94 -12.44
CA THR A 70 -23.72 1.73 -11.59
C THR A 70 -22.32 1.41 -11.05
N GLY A 71 -21.31 2.20 -11.39
CA GLY A 71 -19.91 1.88 -11.13
C GLY A 71 -19.47 2.08 -9.68
N LEU A 72 -20.05 3.06 -8.96
CA LEU A 72 -19.78 3.25 -7.53
C LEU A 72 -20.27 2.09 -6.67
N ARG A 73 -21.47 1.58 -6.97
CA ARG A 73 -22.00 0.37 -6.33
C ARG A 73 -21.11 -0.84 -6.61
N TRP A 74 -20.75 -1.03 -7.89
CA TRP A 74 -19.84 -2.10 -8.27
C TRP A 74 -18.50 -2.01 -7.54
N LEU A 75 -17.90 -0.82 -7.44
CA LEU A 75 -16.65 -0.59 -6.70
C LEU A 75 -16.81 -0.90 -5.20
N SER A 76 -17.93 -0.53 -4.60
CA SER A 76 -18.21 -0.78 -3.18
C SER A 76 -18.31 -2.27 -2.87
N GLU A 77 -19.07 -3.00 -3.69
CA GLU A 77 -19.21 -4.45 -3.59
C GLU A 77 -17.88 -5.16 -3.89
N ALA A 78 -17.19 -4.68 -4.91
CA ALA A 78 -15.90 -5.20 -5.33
C ALA A 78 -14.88 -5.14 -4.17
N LEU A 79 -14.75 -3.97 -3.57
CA LEU A 79 -13.78 -3.72 -2.52
C LEU A 79 -14.27 -4.16 -1.13
N HIS A 80 -15.48 -4.72 -1.06
CA HIS A 80 -16.16 -5.09 0.19
C HIS A 80 -16.10 -3.95 1.23
N LEU A 81 -16.39 -2.72 0.77
CA LEU A 81 -16.38 -1.56 1.65
C LEU A 81 -17.52 -1.65 2.66
N CYS A 82 -17.24 -1.29 3.91
CA CYS A 82 -18.25 -1.23 4.96
C CYS A 82 -19.34 -0.19 4.67
N THR A 83 -18.96 0.89 3.99
CA THR A 83 -19.85 1.98 3.58
C THR A 83 -19.78 2.13 2.07
N PRO A 84 -20.93 2.15 1.37
CA PRO A 84 -20.95 2.28 -0.08
C PRO A 84 -20.48 3.68 -0.51
N LEU A 85 -19.77 3.75 -1.64
CA LEU A 85 -19.37 4.99 -2.29
C LEU A 85 -20.59 5.67 -2.88
N THR A 86 -20.78 6.95 -2.58
CA THR A 86 -21.95 7.73 -3.02
C THR A 86 -21.59 8.91 -3.91
N ASN A 87 -20.41 9.49 -3.71
CA ASN A 87 -20.01 10.75 -4.35
C ASN A 87 -18.54 10.74 -4.78
N SER A 88 -18.09 11.82 -5.42
CA SER A 88 -16.70 11.94 -5.90
C SER A 88 -15.69 12.10 -4.77
N GLN A 89 -16.10 12.65 -3.62
CA GLN A 89 -15.27 12.79 -2.44
C GLN A 89 -14.95 11.40 -1.85
N ASP A 90 -15.92 10.49 -1.77
CA ASP A 90 -15.71 9.10 -1.33
C ASP A 90 -14.71 8.38 -2.23
N VAL A 91 -14.76 8.63 -3.54
CA VAL A 91 -13.82 8.07 -4.51
C VAL A 91 -12.41 8.63 -4.30
N GLN A 92 -12.28 9.92 -3.99
CA GLN A 92 -10.97 10.51 -3.69
C GLN A 92 -10.40 9.93 -2.39
N HIS A 93 -11.21 9.84 -1.33
CA HIS A 93 -10.82 9.20 -0.07
C HIS A 93 -10.39 7.74 -0.25
N LEU A 94 -11.10 6.99 -1.09
CA LEU A 94 -10.71 5.63 -1.45
C LEU A 94 -9.32 5.60 -2.12
N LYS A 95 -9.06 6.50 -3.07
CA LYS A 95 -7.75 6.55 -3.76
C LYS A 95 -6.63 6.95 -2.81
N ASP A 96 -6.89 7.89 -1.90
CA ASP A 96 -5.94 8.32 -0.89
C ASP A 96 -5.61 7.17 0.07
N TRP A 97 -6.61 6.43 0.53
CA TRP A 97 -6.44 5.25 1.39
C TRP A 97 -5.67 4.10 0.72
N ILE A 98 -5.95 3.82 -0.57
CA ILE A 98 -5.17 2.85 -1.34
C ILE A 98 -3.72 3.33 -1.47
N SER A 99 -3.50 4.63 -1.71
CA SER A 99 -2.14 5.20 -1.81
C SER A 99 -1.39 5.08 -0.49
N GLU A 100 -2.04 5.36 0.64
CA GLU A 100 -1.47 5.19 1.98
C GLU A 100 -1.09 3.73 2.26
N THR A 101 -1.90 2.79 1.78
CA THR A 101 -1.60 1.36 1.89
C THR A 101 -0.28 1.00 1.18
N TRP A 102 -0.04 1.52 -0.03
CA TRP A 102 1.22 1.31 -0.74
C TRP A 102 2.41 1.95 -0.04
N VAL A 103 2.23 3.15 0.53
CA VAL A 103 3.26 3.83 1.34
C VAL A 103 3.62 3.00 2.58
N ASN A 104 2.61 2.53 3.32
CA ASN A 104 2.81 1.73 4.51
C ASN A 104 3.59 0.46 4.18
N LEU A 105 3.18 -0.27 3.13
CA LEU A 105 3.89 -1.48 2.67
C LEU A 105 5.37 -1.20 2.31
N ALA A 106 5.66 -0.07 1.67
CA ALA A 106 7.04 0.35 1.39
C ALA A 106 7.86 0.58 2.67
N MET A 107 7.24 1.13 3.71
CA MET A 107 7.93 1.40 4.98
C MET A 107 8.19 0.14 5.82
N VAL A 108 7.39 -0.92 5.64
CA VAL A 108 7.50 -2.17 6.42
C VAL A 108 7.86 -3.39 5.57
N ASP A 109 8.59 -3.22 4.47
CA ASP A 109 9.08 -4.32 3.60
C ASP A 109 10.26 -5.09 4.24
N TYR A 110 10.01 -5.69 5.39
CA TYR A 110 11.03 -6.41 6.15
C TYR A 110 11.31 -7.81 5.57
N PRO A 111 12.54 -8.33 5.71
CA PRO A 111 12.92 -9.65 5.21
C PRO A 111 12.39 -10.83 6.03
N TYR A 112 11.56 -10.57 7.05
CA TYR A 112 10.98 -11.53 7.98
C TYR A 112 9.56 -11.10 8.37
N GLU A 113 8.77 -12.02 8.94
CA GLU A 113 7.44 -11.71 9.44
C GLU A 113 7.49 -10.65 10.55
N SER A 114 6.63 -9.65 10.45
CA SER A 114 6.59 -8.55 11.42
C SER A 114 5.16 -8.19 11.79
N ASN A 115 4.99 -7.56 12.95
CA ASN A 115 3.70 -7.05 13.40
C ASN A 115 3.86 -5.65 13.99
N PHE A 116 4.51 -4.76 13.22
CA PHE A 116 4.77 -3.38 13.66
C PHE A 116 3.54 -2.49 13.47
N LEU A 117 3.14 -2.24 12.21
CA LEU A 117 1.86 -1.59 11.90
C LEU A 117 0.74 -2.62 11.92
N GLN A 118 0.99 -3.76 11.27
CA GLN A 118 0.05 -4.85 11.03
C GLN A 118 0.83 -6.16 10.89
N PRO A 119 0.22 -7.32 11.13
CA PRO A 119 0.85 -8.60 10.86
C PRO A 119 1.12 -8.72 9.36
N LEU A 120 2.38 -8.87 8.96
CA LEU A 120 2.79 -8.98 7.56
C LEU A 120 3.84 -10.09 7.40
N PRO A 121 3.82 -10.82 6.28
CA PRO A 121 4.83 -11.84 6.00
C PRO A 121 6.19 -11.21 5.68
N ALA A 122 7.21 -12.05 5.56
CA ALA A 122 8.50 -11.63 4.99
C ALA A 122 8.32 -11.12 3.55
N TRP A 123 8.97 -10.00 3.22
CA TRP A 123 8.94 -9.35 1.91
C TRP A 123 7.51 -9.07 1.40
N PRO A 124 6.69 -8.32 2.15
CA PRO A 124 5.28 -8.12 1.83
C PRO A 124 5.05 -7.54 0.44
N ILE A 125 5.92 -6.65 -0.07
CA ILE A 125 5.79 -6.10 -1.43
C ILE A 125 6.02 -7.19 -2.48
N LYS A 126 6.96 -8.10 -2.25
CA LYS A 126 7.25 -9.21 -3.17
C LYS A 126 6.10 -10.22 -3.21
N VAL A 127 5.47 -10.48 -2.07
CA VAL A 127 4.26 -11.32 -2.01
C VAL A 127 3.16 -10.72 -2.89
N ILE A 128 2.91 -9.41 -2.76
CA ILE A 128 1.90 -8.71 -3.56
C ILE A 128 2.31 -8.65 -5.06
N GLY A 129 3.58 -8.39 -5.35
CA GLY A 129 4.10 -8.29 -6.72
C GLY A 129 4.15 -9.61 -7.49
N LYS A 130 4.14 -10.76 -6.78
CA LYS A 130 4.02 -12.10 -7.38
C LYS A 130 2.57 -12.50 -7.66
N CYS A 131 1.59 -11.90 -6.97
CA CYS A 131 0.19 -12.12 -7.31
C CYS A 131 -0.08 -11.50 -8.68
N PRO A 132 -0.66 -12.23 -9.65
CA PRO A 132 -1.04 -11.67 -10.94
C PRO A 132 -2.17 -10.65 -10.73
N PHE A 133 -1.82 -9.41 -10.44
CA PHE A 133 -2.73 -8.29 -10.36
C PHE A 133 -2.80 -7.56 -11.70
N ILE A 134 -4.03 -7.52 -12.24
CA ILE A 134 -4.61 -6.46 -13.06
C ILE A 134 -4.19 -6.42 -14.54
N ILE A 135 -4.91 -7.20 -15.35
CA ILE A 135 -5.28 -6.76 -16.71
C ILE A 135 -6.64 -6.06 -16.62
N PHE A 136 -6.66 -4.73 -16.54
CA PHE A 136 -7.84 -3.91 -16.86
C PHE A 136 -7.89 -3.63 -18.38
N ASN A 137 -7.63 -4.65 -19.20
CA ASN A 137 -7.79 -4.57 -20.66
C ASN A 137 -8.67 -5.71 -21.18
N ASN A 138 -9.94 -5.37 -21.40
CA ASN A 138 -10.87 -5.92 -22.39
C ASN A 138 -11.26 -7.41 -22.43
N ILE A 139 -10.89 -8.28 -21.48
CA ILE A 139 -11.45 -9.64 -21.42
C ILE A 139 -11.87 -10.00 -19.99
N LEU A 140 -13.17 -10.26 -19.80
CA LEU A 140 -13.76 -10.93 -18.64
C LEU A 140 -12.93 -12.15 -18.27
N LEU A 141 -12.70 -12.41 -16.98
CA LEU A 141 -12.85 -13.73 -16.34
C LEU A 141 -12.47 -13.65 -14.86
N SER A 142 -13.48 -13.72 -13.99
CA SER A 142 -13.51 -14.48 -12.73
C SER A 142 -12.37 -14.40 -11.71
N VAL A 143 -11.47 -13.41 -11.73
CA VAL A 143 -10.61 -13.13 -10.57
C VAL A 143 -11.23 -12.00 -9.78
N SER A 144 -11.88 -12.45 -8.71
CA SER A 144 -12.76 -11.71 -7.84
C SER A 144 -12.17 -10.37 -7.37
N PRO A 145 -13.02 -9.34 -7.20
CA PRO A 145 -12.69 -8.14 -6.44
C PRO A 145 -12.05 -8.33 -5.05
N ARG A 146 -12.09 -9.56 -4.55
CA ARG A 146 -11.33 -10.09 -3.41
C ARG A 146 -9.84 -9.74 -3.40
N LEU A 147 -9.23 -9.30 -4.50
CA LEU A 147 -7.78 -9.09 -4.55
C LEU A 147 -7.35 -7.71 -4.04
N LEU A 148 -8.03 -6.61 -4.40
CA LEU A 148 -7.77 -5.34 -3.68
C LEU A 148 -8.17 -5.49 -2.20
N PHE A 149 -9.24 -6.25 -1.93
CA PHE A 149 -9.56 -6.71 -0.58
C PHE A 149 -8.46 -7.58 0.03
N LEU A 150 -7.63 -8.31 -0.74
CA LEU A 150 -6.50 -9.09 -0.22
C LEU A 150 -5.34 -8.18 0.17
N VAL A 151 -5.04 -7.14 -0.60
CA VAL A 151 -4.07 -6.10 -0.20
C VAL A 151 -4.57 -5.37 1.04
N CYS A 152 -5.87 -5.06 1.10
CA CYS A 152 -6.51 -4.45 2.26
C CYS A 152 -6.68 -5.41 3.44
N ALA A 153 -6.83 -6.72 3.22
CA ALA A 153 -6.96 -7.73 4.26
C ALA A 153 -5.60 -8.11 4.84
N LEU A 154 -4.55 -8.15 4.00
CA LEU A 154 -3.17 -8.28 4.42
C LEU A 154 -2.72 -7.06 5.25
N THR A 155 -3.29 -5.88 4.99
CA THR A 155 -2.98 -4.65 5.74
C THR A 155 -3.97 -4.28 6.84
N PHE A 156 -5.16 -4.85 6.96
CA PHE A 156 -6.10 -4.44 8.02
C PHE A 156 -6.90 -5.59 8.67
N ASN A 157 -6.84 -6.82 8.14
CA ASN A 157 -7.78 -7.88 8.52
C ASN A 157 -7.14 -9.22 8.93
N ILE A 158 -5.83 -9.25 9.26
CA ILE A 158 -5.18 -10.49 9.75
C ILE A 158 -5.65 -10.91 11.16
N ARG A 159 -6.61 -10.19 11.77
CA ARG A 159 -7.31 -10.63 13.00
C ARG A 159 -8.81 -10.78 12.80
N GLY A 160 -9.22 -11.82 12.08
CA GLY A 160 -10.37 -12.63 12.49
C GLY A 160 -11.56 -12.73 11.54
N SER A 161 -11.51 -13.69 10.61
CA SER A 161 -12.69 -14.44 10.17
C SER A 161 -12.31 -15.87 9.72
N PRO A 162 -13.23 -16.85 9.76
CA PRO A 162 -12.98 -18.23 9.33
C PRO A 162 -12.62 -18.38 7.83
N SER A 163 -12.90 -17.35 7.02
CA SER A 163 -12.54 -17.26 5.60
C SER A 163 -11.04 -17.00 5.38
N ASP A 164 -10.32 -16.52 6.41
CA ASP A 164 -8.95 -15.98 6.26
C ASP A 164 -7.86 -17.04 6.35
N LYS A 165 -8.20 -18.23 6.89
CA LYS A 165 -7.28 -19.37 6.88
C LYS A 165 -6.96 -19.81 5.45
N GLY A 166 -7.94 -19.77 4.53
CA GLY A 166 -7.72 -20.15 3.13
C GLY A 166 -6.83 -19.17 2.36
N ALA A 167 -6.86 -17.87 2.69
CA ALA A 167 -6.02 -16.86 2.04
C ALA A 167 -4.55 -16.95 2.48
N LEU A 168 -4.30 -17.16 3.79
CA LEU A 168 -2.95 -17.43 4.30
C LEU A 168 -2.40 -18.76 3.78
N GLU A 169 -3.23 -19.79 3.65
CA GLU A 169 -2.81 -21.10 3.15
C GLU A 169 -2.47 -21.05 1.65
N LEU A 170 -3.19 -20.24 0.86
CA LEU A 170 -2.83 -19.96 -0.54
C LEU A 170 -1.49 -19.22 -0.68
N VAL A 171 -1.19 -18.26 0.21
CA VAL A 171 0.11 -17.57 0.22
C VAL A 171 1.23 -18.52 0.67
N ARG A 172 0.96 -19.38 1.65
CA ARG A 172 1.92 -20.37 2.16
C ARG A 172 2.20 -21.52 1.18
N LEU A 173 1.25 -21.83 0.30
CA LEU A 173 1.41 -22.83 -0.77
C LEU A 173 2.13 -22.30 -2.01
N GLN A 174 2.36 -20.98 -2.11
CA GLN A 174 3.03 -20.32 -3.25
C GLN A 174 4.44 -19.78 -2.93
N THR A 175 4.92 -19.96 -1.69
CA THR A 175 6.31 -19.75 -1.26
C THR A 175 7.06 -21.07 -1.20
#